data_AF-A0A067F805-F1
#
_entry.id   AF-A0A067F805-F1
#
_cell.length_a   1.000
_cell.length_b   1.000
_cell.length_c   1.000
_cell.angle_alpha   90.00
_cell.angle_beta   90.00
_cell.angle_gamma   90.00
#
_symmetry.space_group_name_H-M   'P 1'
#
loop_
_entity.id
_entity.type
_entity.pdbx_description
1 polymer ?
#
loop_
_entity_poly.entity_id
_entity_poly.type
_entity_poly.pdbx_seq_one_letter_code
_entity_poly.pdbx_strand_id
1 'polypeptide(L)'
;MELVLTIFANSSSVMYSATDFLLKPAFLRVGLLVSWVWKKLKVGVSVCEGSKESVRNNCSGYKLILFCCLGVSAFNLVLSLLNYSFWFKNGLSEDKLVAFADLVLRTVGWGAIWVYLQTQFFNSGEQKFPFLLGLWWGFYLCFSCYCLVIDIVLCTMHVSLPVDYVVSDVVSVISGLFFCYTGFLKKIEGEDTLLLQEPLLDVDSSINNGEVSSIKSEKANIVTPYSNAGLFSIVTFSWMGSLIAVGNKKILDREDVPQLDSGDSVMQGFPKFRNVLAADSVVGNRVTTLKLVKALFFTAWKEIVFTAVLALIYTLANYVGPYLIDSFVKYLNGEQEFKHKGYVMVSTFFAAKLVESLSFTQWIFRLQVAGIKMRSVLVAMVYNKCLTLSCQAKQSHTSGEVINFMTIDAQRVGDFSWRMHDSWLVLLQVSLAMLILHKSLGLASIATFSATVLVMLVNFPLGRLQVKFQDKLMKSKGKRMKATSEILRNMRILKLQGWEM
;
A
#
# COMPACT_ATOMS: atom_id res chain seq x y z
N MET A 1 -45.73 4.01 5.28
CA MET A 1 -45.51 5.28 4.55
C MET A 1 -45.69 6.48 5.48
N GLU A 2 -46.75 6.54 6.31
CA GLU A 2 -46.90 7.57 7.35
C GLU A 2 -45.85 7.53 8.47
N LEU A 3 -45.31 6.34 8.80
CA LEU A 3 -44.22 6.19 9.79
C LEU A 3 -42.87 6.74 9.29
N VAL A 4 -42.69 6.84 7.96
CA VAL A 4 -41.48 7.42 7.34
C VAL A 4 -41.62 8.95 7.27
N LEU A 5 -42.83 9.46 7.04
CA LEU A 5 -43.12 10.89 7.06
C LEU A 5 -43.02 11.49 8.48
N THR A 6 -43.33 10.72 9.54
CA THR A 6 -43.12 11.17 10.93
C THR A 6 -41.64 11.19 11.33
N ILE A 7 -40.80 10.33 10.75
CA ILE A 7 -39.34 10.41 10.90
C ILE A 7 -38.79 11.64 10.15
N PHE A 8 -39.37 11.98 8.98
CA PHE A 8 -39.00 13.19 8.23
C PHE A 8 -39.50 14.50 8.86
N ALA A 9 -40.64 14.52 9.56
CA ALA A 9 -41.11 15.70 10.28
C ALA A 9 -40.24 16.05 11.50
N ASN A 10 -39.56 15.07 12.09
CA ASN A 10 -38.61 15.27 13.18
C ASN A 10 -37.18 15.66 12.70
N SER A 11 -36.95 15.74 11.39
CA SER A 11 -35.62 16.02 10.81
C SER A 11 -35.15 17.48 10.97
N SER A 12 -36.04 18.41 11.32
CA SER A 12 -35.67 19.76 11.73
C SER A 12 -34.87 19.80 13.04
N SER A 13 -34.96 18.74 13.87
CA SER A 13 -34.14 18.59 15.09
C SER A 13 -32.73 18.04 14.82
N VAL A 14 -32.49 17.44 13.64
CA VAL A 14 -31.19 16.86 13.27
C VAL A 14 -30.22 17.94 12.78
N MET A 15 -30.72 19.02 12.16
CA MET A 15 -29.90 20.17 11.77
C MET A 15 -29.27 20.88 12.99
N TYR A 16 -29.96 20.95 14.12
CA TYR A 16 -29.43 21.50 15.38
C TYR A 16 -28.45 20.55 16.10
N SER A 17 -28.52 19.24 15.80
CA SER A 17 -27.64 18.22 16.40
C SER A 17 -26.33 18.04 15.61
N ALA A 18 -26.35 18.25 14.28
CA ALA A 18 -25.18 18.14 13.42
C ALA A 18 -24.14 19.25 13.65
N THR A 19 -24.59 20.47 13.95
CA THR A 19 -23.72 21.60 14.32
C THR A 19 -23.02 21.36 15.66
N ASP A 20 -23.73 20.78 16.63
CA ASP A 20 -23.19 20.45 17.96
C ASP A 20 -22.24 19.22 17.94
N PHE A 21 -22.38 18.35 16.93
CA PHE A 21 -21.50 17.19 16.70
C PHE A 21 -20.19 17.54 15.99
N LEU A 22 -20.19 18.58 15.13
CA LEU A 22 -18.98 19.09 14.47
C LEU A 22 -18.16 20.04 15.39
N LEU A 23 -18.81 20.81 16.27
CA LEU A 23 -18.13 21.76 17.17
C LEU A 23 -17.29 21.08 18.26
N LYS A 24 -17.81 20.02 18.91
CA LYS A 24 -17.17 19.36 20.07
C LYS A 24 -15.74 18.84 19.80
N PRO A 25 -15.42 18.21 18.66
CA PRO A 25 -14.06 17.75 18.37
C PRO A 25 -13.10 18.83 17.84
N ALA A 26 -13.59 19.99 17.37
CA ALA A 26 -12.75 21.12 16.96
C ALA A 26 -12.19 21.89 18.18
N PHE A 27 -13.03 22.13 19.19
CA PHE A 27 -12.60 22.71 20.47
C PHE A 27 -11.62 21.81 21.22
N LEU A 28 -11.76 20.48 21.11
CA LEU A 28 -10.83 19.52 21.73
C LEU A 28 -9.41 19.60 21.13
N ARG A 29 -9.30 19.86 19.82
CA ARG A 29 -7.99 19.99 19.12
C ARG A 29 -7.24 21.23 19.54
N VAL A 30 -7.95 22.35 19.70
CA VAL A 30 -7.36 23.62 20.11
C VAL A 30 -7.03 23.62 21.60
N GLY A 31 -7.89 23.05 22.44
CA GLY A 31 -7.62 22.90 23.87
C GLY A 31 -6.38 22.05 24.15
N LEU A 32 -6.18 20.95 23.41
CA LEU A 32 -4.99 20.11 23.53
C LEU A 32 -3.73 20.79 22.97
N LEU A 33 -3.82 21.50 21.83
CA LEU A 33 -2.69 22.25 21.26
C LEU A 33 -2.27 23.41 22.17
N VAL A 34 -3.21 24.21 22.67
CA VAL A 34 -2.93 25.36 23.55
C VAL A 34 -2.40 24.88 24.90
N SER A 35 -2.99 23.85 25.51
CA SER A 35 -2.50 23.28 26.77
C SER A 35 -1.08 22.67 26.63
N TRP A 36 -0.81 22.02 25.50
CA TRP A 36 0.51 21.42 25.22
C TRP A 36 1.58 22.48 24.90
N VAL A 37 1.25 23.48 24.07
CA VAL A 37 2.14 24.61 23.76
C VAL A 37 2.43 25.43 25.02
N TRP A 38 1.43 25.69 25.88
CA TRP A 38 1.61 26.41 27.14
C TRP A 38 2.48 25.64 28.14
N LYS A 39 2.33 24.30 28.22
CA LYS A 39 3.20 23.44 29.04
C LYS A 39 4.65 23.45 28.57
N LYS A 40 4.90 23.51 27.26
CA LYS A 40 6.25 23.52 26.67
C LYS A 40 6.91 24.90 26.72
N LEU A 41 6.15 25.98 26.54
CA LEU A 41 6.66 27.35 26.68
C LEU A 41 7.12 27.65 28.13
N LYS A 42 6.45 27.06 29.13
CA LYS A 42 6.81 27.23 30.54
C LYS A 42 8.05 26.45 30.99
N VAL A 43 8.53 25.49 30.17
CA VAL A 43 9.64 24.58 30.50
C VAL A 43 10.95 24.98 29.80
N GLY A 44 10.92 25.94 28.87
CA GLY A 44 12.07 26.35 28.06
C GLY A 44 12.69 27.69 28.45
N VAL A 45 13.22 27.82 29.67
CA VAL A 45 14.24 28.84 29.98
C VAL A 45 15.36 28.17 30.76
N SER A 46 16.22 27.46 30.04
CA SER A 46 17.57 27.15 30.51
C SER A 46 18.52 27.47 29.37
N VAL A 47 19.19 28.61 29.52
CA VAL A 47 20.24 29.10 28.63
C VAL A 47 21.41 28.14 28.70
N CYS A 48 21.85 27.60 27.56
CA CYS A 48 23.16 26.98 27.43
C CYS A 48 23.85 27.57 26.20
N GLU A 49 24.92 28.31 26.47
CA GLU A 49 25.75 29.03 25.52
C GLU A 49 26.71 28.03 24.85
N GLY A 50 26.68 27.93 23.51
CA GLY A 50 27.52 27.01 22.75
C GLY A 50 27.69 27.46 21.31
N SER A 51 28.95 27.54 20.87
CA SER A 51 29.51 28.21 19.70
C SER A 51 28.76 28.08 18.36
N LYS A 52 28.64 29.23 17.69
CA LYS A 52 28.37 29.39 16.26
C LYS A 52 29.56 28.92 15.43
N GLU A 53 29.35 27.96 14.54
CA GLU A 53 29.62 28.06 13.09
C GLU A 53 29.64 26.68 12.41
N SER A 54 29.27 26.67 11.13
CA SER A 54 29.38 25.57 10.16
C SER A 54 28.34 24.43 10.22
N VAL A 55 27.11 24.72 9.79
CA VAL A 55 26.31 23.79 8.95
C VAL A 55 25.47 24.62 7.98
N ARG A 56 26.12 25.23 7.00
CA ARG A 56 25.45 25.85 5.85
C ARG A 56 25.67 24.95 4.65
N ASN A 57 24.88 23.87 4.51
CA ASN A 57 24.50 23.36 3.19
C ASN A 57 23.43 22.24 3.09
N ASN A 58 23.03 21.53 4.16
CA ASN A 58 21.87 20.61 4.08
C ASN A 58 20.63 21.22 4.74
N CYS A 59 19.99 22.16 4.05
CA CYS A 59 18.86 22.94 4.59
C CYS A 59 17.72 23.10 3.57
N SER A 60 17.49 22.12 2.69
CA SER A 60 16.43 22.21 1.68
C SER A 60 15.07 21.72 2.23
N GLY A 61 15.01 20.52 2.80
CA GLY A 61 13.75 19.91 3.23
C GLY A 61 13.05 20.63 4.39
N TYR A 62 13.80 21.16 5.37
CA TYR A 62 13.21 21.88 6.50
C TYR A 62 12.66 23.27 6.10
N LYS A 63 13.38 23.99 5.22
CA LYS A 63 12.89 25.24 4.64
C LYS A 63 11.63 24.99 3.82
N LEU A 64 11.56 23.90 3.05
CA LEU A 64 10.38 23.52 2.28
C LEU A 64 9.15 23.28 3.18
N ILE A 65 9.32 22.58 4.32
CA ILE A 65 8.23 22.36 5.29
C ILE A 65 7.74 23.68 5.89
N LEU A 66 8.66 24.59 6.25
CA LEU A 66 8.30 25.93 6.74
C LEU A 66 7.53 26.73 5.69
N PHE A 67 7.99 26.72 4.43
CA PHE A 67 7.30 27.39 3.32
C PHE A 67 5.92 26.79 3.05
N CYS A 68 5.76 25.47 3.15
CA CYS A 68 4.47 24.80 2.99
C CYS A 68 3.50 25.09 4.14
N CYS A 69 3.95 25.09 5.40
CA CYS A 69 3.11 25.49 6.54
C CYS A 69 2.64 26.94 6.43
N LEU A 70 3.54 27.85 6.02
CA LEU A 70 3.21 29.25 5.76
C LEU A 70 2.21 29.36 4.59
N GLY A 71 2.41 28.58 3.52
CA GLY A 71 1.53 28.55 2.35
C GLY A 71 0.11 28.06 2.68
N VAL A 72 -0.02 27.00 3.48
CA VAL A 72 -1.33 26.48 3.93
C VAL A 72 -2.01 27.48 4.87
N SER A 73 -1.26 28.13 5.77
CA SER A 73 -1.81 29.19 6.63
C SER A 73 -2.27 30.40 5.81
N ALA A 74 -1.48 30.83 4.82
CA ALA A 74 -1.81 31.96 3.95
C ALA A 74 -3.02 31.66 3.06
N PHE A 75 -3.12 30.45 2.51
CA PHE A 75 -4.27 30.02 1.71
C PHE A 75 -5.57 30.06 2.51
N ASN A 76 -5.56 29.52 3.73
CA ASN A 76 -6.73 29.56 4.62
C ASN A 76 -7.06 31.01 5.06
N LEU A 77 -6.07 31.88 5.19
CA LEU A 77 -6.26 33.30 5.52
C LEU A 77 -6.89 34.06 4.35
N VAL A 78 -6.46 33.78 3.11
CA VAL A 78 -7.07 34.35 1.90
C VAL A 78 -8.51 33.88 1.75
N LEU A 79 -8.81 32.60 1.97
CA LEU A 79 -10.18 32.08 2.00
C LEU A 79 -11.02 32.74 3.10
N SER A 80 -10.46 32.95 4.28
CA SER A 80 -11.14 33.67 5.38
C SER A 80 -11.43 35.13 5.03
N LEU A 81 -10.51 35.84 4.38
CA LEU A 81 -10.68 37.23 3.94
C LEU A 81 -11.67 37.35 2.76
N LEU A 82 -11.63 36.43 1.81
CA LEU A 82 -12.59 36.36 0.71
C LEU A 82 -14.00 36.11 1.26
N ASN A 83 -14.13 35.18 2.21
CA ASN A 83 -15.38 34.95 2.90
C ASN A 83 -15.81 36.23 3.67
N TYR A 84 -14.95 36.84 4.47
CA TYR A 84 -15.24 38.10 5.17
C TYR A 84 -15.72 39.23 4.25
N SER A 85 -15.09 39.40 3.08
CA SER A 85 -15.48 40.40 2.08
C SER A 85 -16.82 40.10 1.41
N PHE A 86 -17.14 38.82 1.20
CA PHE A 86 -18.43 38.36 0.69
C PHE A 86 -19.55 38.52 1.74
N TRP A 87 -19.20 38.33 3.01
CA TRP A 87 -20.08 38.48 4.17
C TRP A 87 -20.46 39.92 4.47
N PHE A 88 -19.52 40.85 4.38
CA PHE A 88 -19.77 42.28 4.54
C PHE A 88 -20.83 42.79 3.54
N LYS A 89 -20.97 42.09 2.41
CA LYS A 89 -21.91 42.45 1.33
C LYS A 89 -23.28 41.76 1.44
N ASN A 90 -23.38 40.58 2.08
CA ASN A 90 -24.56 39.71 1.99
C ASN A 90 -25.30 39.42 3.33
N GLY A 91 -24.86 40.00 4.45
CA GLY A 91 -25.57 39.87 5.74
C GLY A 91 -25.38 38.52 6.47
N LEU A 92 -25.68 38.52 7.78
CA LEU A 92 -25.30 37.48 8.75
C LEU A 92 -26.25 36.26 8.74
N SER A 93 -25.71 35.04 8.70
CA SER A 93 -26.46 33.77 8.91
C SER A 93 -25.64 32.84 9.82
N GLU A 94 -26.29 32.15 10.76
CA GLU A 94 -25.64 31.34 11.81
C GLU A 94 -24.79 30.18 11.25
N ASP A 95 -25.26 29.48 10.21
CA ASP A 95 -24.53 28.36 9.59
C ASP A 95 -23.21 28.81 8.96
N LYS A 96 -23.20 30.02 8.41
CA LYS A 96 -22.01 30.59 7.83
C LYS A 96 -21.02 31.00 8.95
N LEU A 97 -21.50 31.47 10.10
CA LEU A 97 -20.65 31.96 11.21
C LEU A 97 -19.77 30.84 11.76
N VAL A 98 -20.34 29.64 11.86
CA VAL A 98 -19.63 28.42 12.26
C VAL A 98 -18.52 28.08 11.26
N ALA A 99 -18.80 28.20 9.95
CA ALA A 99 -17.80 27.96 8.91
C ALA A 99 -16.65 29.00 8.91
N PHE A 100 -16.97 30.27 9.16
CA PHE A 100 -15.96 31.31 9.34
C PHE A 100 -15.08 31.03 10.56
N ALA A 101 -15.68 30.62 11.68
CA ALA A 101 -14.97 30.25 12.88
C ALA A 101 -14.01 29.06 12.64
N ASP A 102 -14.43 28.02 11.90
CA ASP A 102 -13.55 26.88 11.55
C ASP A 102 -12.36 27.31 10.69
N LEU A 103 -12.58 28.14 9.65
CA LEU A 103 -11.52 28.68 8.80
C LEU A 103 -10.50 29.51 9.59
N VAL A 104 -10.95 30.36 10.51
CA VAL A 104 -10.09 31.14 11.40
C VAL A 104 -9.33 30.22 12.38
N LEU A 105 -9.95 29.16 12.85
CA LEU A 105 -9.29 28.19 13.73
C LEU A 105 -8.18 27.42 13.00
N ARG A 106 -8.42 27.05 11.73
CA ARG A 106 -7.43 26.40 10.86
C ARG A 106 -6.24 27.33 10.59
N THR A 107 -6.46 28.63 10.30
CA THR A 107 -5.35 29.58 10.09
C THR A 107 -4.49 29.75 11.33
N VAL A 108 -5.11 29.92 12.50
CA VAL A 108 -4.41 30.08 13.78
C VAL A 108 -3.63 28.81 14.14
N GLY A 109 -4.21 27.63 13.91
CA GLY A 109 -3.55 26.35 14.19
C GLY A 109 -2.29 26.13 13.36
N TRP A 110 -2.36 26.36 12.04
CA TRP A 110 -1.20 26.22 11.16
C TRP A 110 -0.15 27.32 11.39
N GLY A 111 -0.57 28.55 11.71
CA GLY A 111 0.32 29.63 12.11
C GLY A 111 1.10 29.32 13.38
N ALA A 112 0.45 28.74 14.40
CA ALA A 112 1.12 28.33 15.65
C ALA A 112 2.17 27.24 15.42
N ILE A 113 1.89 26.26 14.54
CA ILE A 113 2.83 25.20 14.17
C ILE A 113 4.03 25.77 13.41
N TRP A 114 3.80 26.74 12.52
CA TRP A 114 4.87 27.44 11.83
C TRP A 114 5.78 28.20 12.80
N VAL A 115 5.21 28.97 13.74
CA VAL A 115 5.99 29.68 14.78
C VAL A 115 6.76 28.71 15.67
N TYR A 116 6.15 27.57 16.04
CA TYR A 116 6.81 26.53 16.84
C TYR A 116 8.01 25.92 16.10
N LEU A 117 7.84 25.55 14.83
CA LEU A 117 8.92 25.02 14.00
C LEU A 117 10.02 26.07 13.85
N GLN A 118 9.68 27.32 13.53
CA GLN A 118 10.65 28.41 13.41
C GLN A 118 11.46 28.61 14.70
N THR A 119 10.80 28.56 15.86
CA THR A 119 11.46 28.68 17.17
C THR A 119 12.37 27.49 17.46
N GLN A 120 11.95 26.27 17.11
CA GLN A 120 12.77 25.06 17.27
C GLN A 120 14.00 25.07 16.35
N PHE A 121 13.87 25.63 15.14
CA PHE A 121 14.98 25.79 14.19
C PHE A 121 16.06 26.75 14.70
N PHE A 122 15.68 27.82 15.38
CA PHE A 122 16.63 28.79 15.91
C PHE A 122 17.23 28.40 17.26
N ASN A 123 16.48 27.70 18.14
CA ASN A 123 16.92 27.44 19.52
C ASN A 123 17.58 26.07 19.75
N SER A 124 17.48 25.09 18.85
CA SER A 124 18.02 23.75 19.11
C SER A 124 18.83 23.22 17.93
N GLY A 125 20.12 22.99 18.16
CA GLY A 125 21.04 22.34 17.21
C GLY A 125 20.71 20.87 16.93
N GLU A 126 19.80 20.25 17.69
CA GLU A 126 19.36 18.88 17.46
C GLU A 126 18.04 18.82 16.67
N GLN A 127 18.12 18.29 15.45
CA GLN A 127 17.00 18.20 14.51
C GLN A 127 16.20 16.89 14.63
N LYS A 128 15.73 16.52 15.83
CA LYS A 128 14.77 15.42 15.99
C LYS A 128 13.34 15.97 16.04
N PHE A 129 12.50 15.54 15.09
CA PHE A 129 11.07 15.82 15.14
C PHE A 129 10.45 15.06 16.33
N PRO A 130 9.66 15.73 17.20
CA PRO A 130 8.97 15.02 18.25
C PRO A 130 7.95 14.05 17.64
N PHE A 131 7.94 12.80 18.10
CA PHE A 131 7.00 11.75 17.69
C PHE A 131 5.54 12.22 17.67
N LEU A 132 5.19 13.12 18.60
CA LEU A 132 3.86 13.73 18.73
C LEU A 132 3.46 14.57 17.50
N LEU A 133 4.41 15.20 16.79
CA LEU A 133 4.12 16.00 15.59
C LEU A 133 3.80 15.11 14.39
N GLY A 134 4.51 13.98 14.25
CA GLY A 134 4.21 12.98 13.23
C GLY A 134 2.84 12.30 13.46
N LEU A 135 2.52 12.02 14.73
CA LEU A 135 1.19 11.53 15.12
C LEU A 135 0.09 12.55 14.76
N TRP A 136 0.35 13.83 14.98
CA TRP A 136 -0.57 14.92 14.66
C TRP A 136 -0.83 15.06 13.16
N TRP A 137 0.20 14.96 12.31
CA TRP A 137 0.04 14.95 10.84
C TRP A 137 -0.79 13.76 10.35
N GLY A 138 -0.61 12.58 10.94
CA GLY A 138 -1.43 11.40 10.64
C GLY A 138 -2.89 11.59 11.01
N PHE A 139 -3.18 12.13 12.20
CA PHE A 139 -4.55 12.45 12.62
C PHE A 139 -5.20 13.53 11.75
N TYR A 140 -4.44 14.54 11.34
CA TYR A 140 -4.90 15.58 10.42
C TYR A 140 -5.33 14.99 9.08
N LEU A 141 -4.50 14.13 8.47
CA LEU A 141 -4.81 13.45 7.21
C LEU A 141 -6.07 12.57 7.32
N CYS A 142 -6.16 11.73 8.35
CA CYS A 142 -7.33 10.87 8.55
C CYS A 142 -8.63 11.69 8.68
N PHE A 143 -8.57 12.83 9.37
CA PHE A 143 -9.73 13.70 9.52
C PHE A 143 -10.08 14.46 8.23
N SER A 144 -9.10 14.99 7.49
CA SER A 144 -9.35 15.64 6.20
C SER A 144 -9.93 14.66 5.17
N CYS A 145 -9.49 13.40 5.16
CA CYS A 145 -10.10 12.36 4.33
C CYS A 145 -11.55 12.06 4.76
N TYR A 146 -11.84 12.06 6.06
CA TYR A 146 -13.19 11.87 6.57
C TYR A 146 -14.14 13.02 6.18
N CYS A 147 -13.70 14.27 6.30
CA CYS A 147 -14.47 15.45 5.87
C CYS A 147 -14.71 15.44 4.35
N LEU A 148 -13.69 15.15 3.54
CA LEU A 148 -13.84 15.03 2.08
C LEU A 148 -14.85 13.93 1.69
N VAL A 149 -14.83 12.79 2.38
CA VAL A 149 -15.82 11.72 2.16
C VAL A 149 -17.23 12.17 2.53
N ILE A 150 -17.41 12.89 3.64
CA ILE A 150 -18.71 13.46 4.00
C ILE A 150 -19.18 14.47 2.94
N ASP A 151 -18.30 15.33 2.46
CA ASP A 151 -18.64 16.33 1.44
C ASP A 151 -19.01 15.69 0.11
N ILE A 152 -18.30 14.62 -0.31
CA ILE A 152 -18.67 13.82 -1.48
C ILE A 152 -20.05 13.18 -1.26
N VAL A 153 -20.30 12.61 -0.08
CA VAL A 153 -21.58 11.97 0.25
C VAL A 153 -22.73 13.00 0.28
N LEU A 154 -22.50 14.19 0.85
CA LEU A 154 -23.48 15.28 0.84
C LEU A 154 -23.74 15.82 -0.57
N CYS A 155 -22.70 15.94 -1.40
CA CYS A 155 -22.83 16.30 -2.82
C CYS A 155 -23.63 15.26 -3.61
N THR A 156 -23.46 13.96 -3.31
CA THR A 156 -24.28 12.90 -3.93
C THR A 156 -25.73 12.87 -3.43
N MET A 157 -26.04 13.58 -2.34
CA MET A 157 -27.39 13.68 -1.75
C MET A 157 -28.14 14.97 -2.16
N HIS A 158 -27.71 15.66 -3.22
CA HIS A 158 -28.36 16.86 -3.77
C HIS A 158 -28.55 18.04 -2.79
N VAL A 159 -27.64 18.20 -1.82
CA VAL A 159 -27.55 19.43 -1.01
C VAL A 159 -26.50 20.35 -1.63
N SER A 160 -26.88 21.57 -1.97
CA SER A 160 -26.00 22.58 -2.60
C SER A 160 -24.96 23.10 -1.61
N LEU A 161 -23.84 22.40 -1.51
CA LEU A 161 -22.66 22.90 -0.81
C LEU A 161 -21.91 23.93 -1.67
N PRO A 162 -21.45 25.06 -1.09
CA PRO A 162 -20.63 26.03 -1.81
C PRO A 162 -19.28 25.41 -2.23
N VAL A 163 -18.86 25.68 -3.47
CA VAL A 163 -17.64 25.11 -4.09
C VAL A 163 -16.38 25.37 -3.25
N ASP A 164 -16.37 26.47 -2.49
CA ASP A 164 -15.24 26.88 -1.65
C ASP A 164 -14.88 25.84 -0.56
N TYR A 165 -15.84 25.06 -0.07
CA TYR A 165 -15.62 24.04 0.96
C TYR A 165 -14.95 22.79 0.40
N VAL A 166 -15.43 22.30 -0.74
CA VAL A 166 -14.84 21.15 -1.44
C VAL A 166 -13.39 21.46 -1.85
N VAL A 167 -13.13 22.68 -2.31
CA VAL A 167 -11.77 23.13 -2.65
C VAL A 167 -10.88 23.20 -1.40
N SER A 168 -11.39 23.71 -0.28
CA SER A 168 -10.63 23.78 0.98
C SER A 168 -10.27 22.38 1.52
N ASP A 169 -11.18 21.42 1.44
CA ASP A 169 -10.94 20.07 1.96
C ASP A 169 -10.06 19.22 1.04
N VAL A 170 -10.15 19.40 -0.29
CA VAL A 170 -9.20 18.82 -1.24
C VAL A 170 -7.77 19.36 -0.99
N VAL A 171 -7.61 20.66 -0.80
CA VAL A 171 -6.30 21.27 -0.48
C VAL A 171 -5.79 20.79 0.89
N SER A 172 -6.69 20.57 1.85
CA SER A 172 -6.36 20.02 3.17
C SER A 172 -5.87 18.56 3.11
N VAL A 173 -6.47 17.72 2.25
CA VAL A 173 -5.99 16.35 2.03
C VAL A 173 -4.63 16.33 1.30
N ILE A 174 -4.45 17.17 0.28
CA ILE A 174 -3.17 17.27 -0.46
C ILE A 174 -2.04 17.74 0.46
N SER A 175 -2.29 18.76 1.29
CA SER A 175 -1.32 19.24 2.27
C SER A 175 -1.03 18.20 3.37
N GLY A 176 -2.05 17.49 3.86
CA GLY A 176 -1.88 16.37 4.81
C GLY A 176 -1.01 15.23 4.25
N LEU A 177 -1.21 14.86 2.98
CA LEU A 177 -0.40 13.85 2.29
C LEU A 177 1.06 14.30 2.17
N PHE A 178 1.29 15.57 1.85
CA PHE A 178 2.62 16.16 1.76
C PHE A 178 3.36 16.22 3.11
N PHE A 179 2.68 16.58 4.20
CA PHE A 179 3.30 16.59 5.54
C PHE A 179 3.59 15.19 6.07
N CYS A 180 2.72 14.21 5.82
CA CYS A 180 3.03 12.81 6.09
C CYS A 180 4.24 12.34 5.28
N TYR A 181 4.31 12.66 3.99
CA TYR A 181 5.45 12.32 3.13
C TYR A 181 6.77 12.89 3.66
N THR A 182 6.81 14.17 4.02
CA THR A 182 8.02 14.85 4.52
C THR A 182 8.41 14.41 5.94
N GLY A 183 7.43 14.11 6.81
CA GLY A 183 7.67 13.57 8.14
C GLY A 183 8.26 12.16 8.15
N PHE A 184 7.89 11.33 7.18
CA PHE A 184 8.45 9.99 7.01
C PHE A 184 9.81 10.00 6.31
N LEU A 185 10.05 10.91 5.37
CA LEU A 185 11.36 11.07 4.70
C LEU A 185 12.50 11.36 5.70
N LYS A 186 12.27 12.24 6.67
CA LYS A 186 13.33 12.64 7.62
C LYS A 186 13.59 11.63 8.73
N LYS A 187 12.69 10.66 8.93
CA LYS A 187 12.93 9.51 9.83
C LYS A 187 13.97 8.55 9.25
N ILE A 188 14.11 8.53 7.92
CA ILE A 188 15.10 7.74 7.19
C ILE A 188 16.45 8.48 7.19
N GLU A 189 16.43 9.79 6.94
CA GLU A 189 17.64 10.63 6.87
C GLU A 189 18.37 10.79 8.23
N GLY A 190 17.66 10.61 9.36
CA GLY A 190 18.23 10.60 10.71
C GLY A 190 18.99 9.32 11.08
N GLU A 191 18.85 8.26 10.27
CA GLU A 191 19.61 7.00 10.39
C GLU A 191 20.82 7.03 9.43
N ASP A 192 20.69 7.73 8.30
CA ASP A 192 21.75 7.91 7.29
C ASP A 192 22.93 8.77 7.75
N THR A 193 22.72 9.69 8.72
CA THR A 193 23.81 10.60 9.16
C THR A 193 24.83 9.95 10.11
N LEU A 194 24.61 8.71 10.56
CA LEU A 194 25.56 7.97 11.41
C LEU A 194 26.56 7.10 10.63
N LEU A 195 26.37 6.92 9.32
CA LEU A 195 27.21 6.05 8.49
C LEU A 195 28.05 6.79 7.44
N LEU A 196 27.89 8.11 7.32
CA LEU A 196 28.63 8.95 6.36
C LEU A 196 29.53 9.96 7.08
N GLN A 197 30.55 9.45 7.77
CA GLN A 197 31.72 10.24 8.11
C GLN A 197 32.96 9.36 7.97
N GLU A 198 33.47 9.25 6.74
CA GLU A 198 34.88 8.90 6.51
C GLU A 198 35.56 10.01 5.70
N PRO A 199 36.82 10.35 6.02
CA PRO A 199 37.52 11.49 5.47
C PRO A 199 38.08 11.16 4.09
N LEU A 200 37.85 12.06 3.13
CA LEU A 200 38.51 12.05 1.83
C LEU A 200 40.01 12.33 2.03
N LEU A 201 40.86 11.44 1.53
CA LEU A 201 42.26 11.74 1.24
C LEU A 201 42.62 11.28 -0.17
N ASP A 202 43.13 12.24 -0.95
CA ASP A 202 43.87 12.07 -2.20
C ASP A 202 45.06 11.13 -2.02
N VAL A 203 45.26 10.18 -2.94
CA VAL A 203 46.61 9.75 -3.36
C VAL A 203 46.58 9.38 -4.85
N ASP A 204 47.40 10.10 -5.62
CA ASP A 204 47.72 9.91 -7.03
C ASP A 204 48.32 8.52 -7.36
N SER A 205 48.01 8.08 -8.58
CA SER A 205 48.78 7.20 -9.49
C SER A 205 49.57 6.00 -8.91
N SER A 206 49.08 4.78 -9.16
CA SER A 206 49.89 3.71 -9.76
C SER A 206 49.04 2.52 -10.17
N ILE A 207 49.29 2.04 -11.40
CA ILE A 207 48.64 0.93 -12.08
C ILE A 207 48.73 -0.35 -11.22
N ASN A 208 47.61 -1.02 -10.96
CA ASN A 208 47.62 -2.41 -10.51
C ASN A 208 46.39 -3.19 -10.99
N ASN A 209 46.64 -4.36 -11.63
CA ASN A 209 45.64 -5.31 -12.13
C ASN A 209 44.76 -5.97 -11.03
N GLY A 210 44.80 -5.45 -9.79
CA GLY A 210 43.90 -5.79 -8.68
C GLY A 210 42.61 -4.95 -8.63
N GLU A 211 42.52 -3.84 -9.35
CA GLU A 211 41.29 -3.02 -9.39
C GLU A 211 40.15 -3.68 -10.18
N VAL A 212 40.46 -4.52 -11.16
CA VAL A 212 39.42 -5.21 -11.95
C VAL A 212 38.68 -6.25 -11.10
N SER A 213 39.30 -6.82 -10.06
CA SER A 213 38.63 -7.71 -9.11
C SER A 213 37.90 -6.96 -8.00
N SER A 214 38.39 -5.79 -7.56
CA SER A 214 37.67 -4.94 -6.59
C SER A 214 36.41 -4.32 -7.20
N ILE A 215 36.45 -3.87 -8.46
CA ILE A 215 35.27 -3.32 -9.17
C ILE A 215 34.22 -4.41 -9.43
N LYS A 216 34.63 -5.66 -9.68
CA LYS A 216 33.72 -6.81 -9.77
C LYS A 216 33.09 -7.18 -8.42
N SER A 217 33.88 -7.11 -7.35
CA SER A 217 33.41 -7.30 -5.97
C SER A 217 32.41 -6.21 -5.54
N GLU A 218 32.63 -4.96 -5.96
CA GLU A 218 31.78 -3.83 -5.61
C GLU A 218 30.43 -3.89 -6.33
N LYS A 219 30.42 -4.28 -7.62
CA LYS A 219 29.17 -4.59 -8.34
C LYS A 219 28.39 -5.76 -7.74
N ALA A 220 29.08 -6.78 -7.23
CA ALA A 220 28.44 -7.93 -6.60
C ALA A 220 27.73 -7.59 -5.28
N ASN A 221 28.12 -6.51 -4.59
CA ASN A 221 27.53 -6.11 -3.29
C ASN A 221 26.39 -5.08 -3.41
N ILE A 222 25.94 -4.75 -4.63
CA ILE A 222 24.83 -3.81 -4.83
C ILE A 222 23.53 -4.46 -4.37
N VAL A 223 23.02 -4.03 -3.22
CA VAL A 223 21.69 -4.39 -2.70
C VAL A 223 20.61 -3.87 -3.65
N THR A 224 19.47 -4.57 -3.73
CA THR A 224 18.35 -4.15 -4.57
C THR A 224 17.99 -2.67 -4.36
N PRO A 225 17.90 -1.87 -5.44
CA PRO A 225 17.47 -0.46 -5.36
C PRO A 225 16.09 -0.30 -4.74
N TYR A 226 15.32 -1.39 -4.68
CA TYR A 226 14.04 -1.48 -3.99
C TYR A 226 14.10 -1.11 -2.51
N SER A 227 15.15 -1.50 -1.78
CA SER A 227 15.27 -1.24 -0.33
C SER A 227 15.39 0.25 -0.02
N ASN A 228 16.14 0.97 -0.86
CA ASN A 228 16.37 2.41 -0.71
C ASN A 228 15.46 3.26 -1.62
N ALA A 229 14.48 2.67 -2.29
CA ALA A 229 13.61 3.39 -3.22
C ALA A 229 12.60 4.26 -2.47
N GLY A 230 12.45 5.51 -2.90
CA GLY A 230 11.36 6.37 -2.45
C GLY A 230 9.99 5.80 -2.82
N LEU A 231 8.94 6.19 -2.07
CA LEU A 231 7.58 5.67 -2.26
C LEU A 231 7.08 5.79 -3.71
N PHE A 232 7.33 6.91 -4.39
CA PHE A 232 6.95 7.08 -5.79
C PHE A 232 7.64 6.07 -6.71
N SER A 233 8.93 5.80 -6.46
CA SER A 233 9.69 4.80 -7.22
C SER A 233 9.16 3.39 -6.97
N ILE A 234 8.78 3.07 -5.73
CA ILE A 234 8.14 1.79 -5.37
C ILE A 234 6.79 1.65 -6.08
N VAL A 235 5.95 2.69 -6.02
CA VAL A 235 4.59 2.69 -6.59
C VAL A 235 4.63 2.55 -8.11
N THR A 236 5.55 3.25 -8.77
CA THR A 236 5.70 3.25 -10.24
C THR A 236 6.68 2.20 -10.78
N PHE A 237 7.31 1.41 -9.91
CA PHE A 237 8.38 0.45 -10.25
C PHE A 237 9.59 1.07 -10.98
N SER A 238 9.81 2.37 -10.82
CA SER A 238 10.91 3.10 -11.49
C SER A 238 12.30 2.56 -11.09
N TRP A 239 12.44 2.01 -9.88
CA TRP A 239 13.67 1.39 -9.39
C TRP A 239 14.18 0.23 -10.26
N MET A 240 13.31 -0.41 -11.06
CA MET A 240 13.70 -1.47 -12.00
C MET A 240 14.30 -0.91 -13.30
N GLY A 241 14.14 0.38 -13.57
CA GLY A 241 14.52 1.01 -14.83
C GLY A 241 16.01 0.88 -15.16
N SER A 242 16.90 0.93 -14.16
CA SER A 242 18.34 0.74 -14.37
C SER A 242 18.66 -0.67 -14.88
N LEU A 243 18.06 -1.70 -14.29
CA LEU A 243 18.27 -3.09 -14.69
C LEU A 243 17.70 -3.36 -16.09
N ILE A 244 16.51 -2.83 -16.40
CA ILE A 244 15.90 -2.95 -17.73
C ILE A 244 16.77 -2.25 -18.78
N ALA A 245 17.33 -1.08 -18.47
CA ALA A 245 18.22 -0.36 -19.38
C ALA A 245 19.51 -1.12 -19.67
N VAL A 246 20.08 -1.83 -18.68
CA VAL A 246 21.23 -2.72 -18.89
C VAL A 246 20.83 -3.92 -19.75
N GLY A 247 19.70 -4.56 -19.44
CA GLY A 247 19.16 -5.69 -20.21
C GLY A 247 18.84 -5.36 -21.68
N ASN A 248 18.52 -4.11 -21.98
CA ASN A 248 18.33 -3.63 -23.35
C ASN A 248 19.66 -3.50 -24.13
N LYS A 249 20.78 -3.29 -23.43
CA LYS A 249 22.11 -3.10 -24.04
C LYS A 249 22.90 -4.41 -24.13
N LYS A 250 22.69 -5.32 -23.17
CA LYS A 250 23.48 -6.55 -23.01
C LYS A 250 22.61 -7.66 -22.43
N ILE A 251 22.89 -8.90 -22.80
CA ILE A 251 22.37 -10.07 -22.09
C ILE A 251 22.84 -10.01 -20.63
N LEU A 252 21.89 -10.10 -19.69
CA LEU A 252 22.17 -9.99 -18.25
C LEU A 252 22.95 -11.22 -17.76
N ASP A 253 24.09 -10.97 -17.11
CA ASP A 253 24.80 -11.99 -16.36
C ASP A 253 24.32 -12.04 -14.89
N ARG A 254 24.67 -13.10 -14.16
CA ARG A 254 24.31 -13.23 -12.74
C ARG A 254 24.86 -12.09 -11.87
N GLU A 255 26.00 -11.54 -12.27
CA GLU A 255 26.65 -10.40 -11.60
C GLU A 255 25.92 -9.08 -11.81
N ASP A 256 25.10 -8.97 -12.87
CA ASP A 256 24.32 -7.77 -13.19
C ASP A 256 23.00 -7.71 -12.39
N VAL A 257 22.61 -8.80 -11.72
CA VAL A 257 21.37 -8.91 -10.93
C VAL A 257 21.65 -8.48 -9.49
N PRO A 258 20.94 -7.46 -8.95
CA PRO A 258 21.14 -6.99 -7.59
C PRO A 258 20.88 -8.07 -6.53
N GLN A 259 21.60 -7.99 -5.40
CA GLN A 259 21.39 -8.90 -4.27
C GLN A 259 20.09 -8.58 -3.53
N LEU A 260 19.43 -9.61 -2.99
CA LEU A 260 18.21 -9.45 -2.21
C LEU A 260 18.44 -8.57 -0.98
N ASP A 261 17.41 -7.81 -0.60
CA ASP A 261 17.40 -7.08 0.65
C ASP A 261 17.54 -8.02 1.86
N SER A 262 18.17 -7.52 2.93
CA SER A 262 18.42 -8.31 4.14
C SER A 262 17.12 -8.82 4.79
N GLY A 263 16.03 -8.04 4.73
CA GLY A 263 14.71 -8.41 5.24
C GLY A 263 13.99 -9.47 4.40
N ASP A 264 14.39 -9.63 3.15
CA ASP A 264 13.87 -10.63 2.22
C ASP A 264 14.70 -11.92 2.22
N SER A 265 15.87 -11.90 2.88
CA SER A 265 16.76 -13.04 3.02
C SER A 265 16.17 -14.12 3.94
N VAL A 266 16.43 -15.37 3.56
CA VAL A 266 16.11 -16.55 4.38
C VAL A 266 16.84 -16.51 5.73
N MET A 267 17.98 -15.84 5.81
CA MET A 267 18.74 -15.66 7.05
C MET A 267 17.92 -14.98 8.15
N GLN A 268 17.08 -14.01 7.80
CA GLN A 268 16.18 -13.35 8.75
C GLN A 268 14.82 -14.05 8.83
N GLY A 269 14.30 -14.55 7.70
CA GLY A 269 12.98 -15.19 7.64
C GLY A 269 12.90 -16.53 8.38
N PHE A 270 13.94 -17.36 8.31
CA PHE A 270 13.94 -18.70 8.87
C PHE A 270 13.89 -18.74 10.41
N PRO A 271 14.71 -17.95 11.16
CA PRO A 271 14.61 -17.88 12.62
C PRO A 271 13.23 -17.42 13.10
N LYS A 272 12.65 -16.40 12.46
CA LYS A 272 11.31 -15.88 12.80
C LYS A 272 10.26 -16.96 12.66
N PHE A 273 10.27 -17.68 11.54
CA PHE A 273 9.35 -18.79 11.30
C PHE A 273 9.57 -19.95 12.29
N ARG A 274 10.83 -20.32 12.56
CA ARG A 274 11.17 -21.37 13.52
C ARG A 274 10.68 -21.04 14.92
N ASN A 275 10.81 -19.78 15.36
CA ASN A 275 10.33 -19.33 16.67
C ASN A 275 8.81 -19.40 16.78
N VAL A 276 8.08 -18.96 15.74
CA VAL A 276 6.61 -19.06 15.69
C VAL A 276 6.16 -20.53 15.72
N LEU A 277 6.84 -21.39 14.96
CA LEU A 277 6.53 -22.82 14.93
C LEU A 277 6.85 -23.51 16.27
N ALA A 278 7.96 -23.12 16.92
CA ALA A 278 8.37 -23.65 18.21
C ALA A 278 7.38 -23.25 19.33
N ALA A 279 6.92 -22.01 19.34
CA ALA A 279 5.91 -21.53 20.29
C ALA A 279 4.62 -22.35 20.25
N ASP A 280 4.17 -22.77 19.06
CA ASP A 280 2.96 -23.61 18.87
C ASP A 280 3.25 -25.13 19.06
N SER A 281 4.52 -25.53 19.18
CA SER A 281 4.93 -26.94 19.38
C SER A 281 4.96 -27.38 20.85
N VAL A 282 4.95 -26.43 21.80
CA VAL A 282 4.95 -26.71 23.25
C VAL A 282 3.73 -27.53 23.68
N VAL A 283 2.60 -27.43 22.97
CA VAL A 283 1.34 -28.13 23.27
C VAL A 283 1.27 -29.54 22.64
N GLY A 284 2.30 -29.98 21.89
CA GLY A 284 2.36 -31.35 21.40
C GLY A 284 3.48 -31.58 20.37
N ASN A 285 4.23 -32.68 20.55
CA ASN A 285 5.48 -33.02 19.87
C ASN A 285 5.38 -33.24 18.34
N ARG A 286 4.21 -33.05 17.73
CA ARG A 286 3.97 -33.23 16.29
C ARG A 286 3.59 -31.91 15.61
N VAL A 287 4.24 -31.64 14.48
CA VAL A 287 3.90 -30.53 13.59
C VAL A 287 2.70 -30.96 12.74
N THR A 288 1.51 -30.47 13.07
CA THR A 288 0.29 -30.69 12.28
C THR A 288 0.23 -29.70 11.10
N THR A 289 -0.44 -30.06 10.01
CA THR A 289 -0.67 -29.18 8.84
C THR A 289 -1.19 -27.79 9.24
N LEU A 290 -2.15 -27.72 10.17
CA LEU A 290 -2.71 -26.46 10.66
C LEU A 290 -1.67 -25.57 11.35
N LYS A 291 -0.75 -26.16 12.13
CA LYS A 291 0.33 -25.43 12.81
C LYS A 291 1.30 -24.85 11.78
N LEU A 292 1.61 -25.62 10.73
CA LEU A 292 2.49 -25.17 9.65
C LEU A 292 1.88 -23.99 8.88
N VAL A 293 0.62 -24.11 8.47
CA VAL A 293 -0.10 -23.03 7.76
C VAL A 293 -0.20 -21.78 8.63
N LYS A 294 -0.55 -21.95 9.92
CA LYS A 294 -0.59 -20.86 10.89
C LYS A 294 0.77 -20.18 11.02
N ALA A 295 1.85 -20.94 11.16
CA ALA A 295 3.19 -20.37 11.28
C ALA A 295 3.63 -19.60 10.02
N LEU A 296 3.32 -20.11 8.82
CA LEU A 296 3.57 -19.40 7.57
C LEU A 296 2.79 -18.09 7.49
N PHE A 297 1.49 -18.14 7.82
CA PHE A 297 0.63 -16.97 7.84
C PHE A 297 1.14 -15.91 8.83
N PHE A 298 1.41 -16.29 10.08
CA PHE A 298 1.94 -15.37 11.10
C PHE A 298 3.36 -14.85 10.78
N THR A 299 4.14 -15.53 9.95
CA THR A 299 5.44 -15.01 9.54
C THR A 299 5.29 -13.86 8.54
N ALA A 300 4.31 -13.95 7.64
CA ALA A 300 4.05 -13.00 6.55
C ALA A 300 2.81 -12.09 6.76
N TRP A 301 2.17 -12.14 7.93
CA TRP A 301 0.85 -11.52 8.17
C TRP A 301 0.77 -10.03 7.85
N LYS A 302 1.84 -9.27 8.11
CA LYS A 302 1.88 -7.81 7.83
C LYS A 302 1.69 -7.53 6.34
N GLU A 303 2.42 -8.27 5.49
CA GLU A 303 2.32 -8.14 4.04
C GLU A 303 0.94 -8.62 3.56
N ILE A 304 0.44 -9.73 4.11
CA ILE A 304 -0.88 -10.28 3.75
C ILE A 304 -2.03 -9.32 4.08
N VAL A 305 -1.99 -8.69 5.26
CA VAL A 305 -3.01 -7.71 5.65
C VAL A 305 -2.92 -6.46 4.79
N PHE A 306 -1.70 -6.00 4.49
CA PHE A 306 -1.51 -4.86 3.59
C PHE A 306 -2.02 -5.15 2.17
N THR A 307 -1.74 -6.33 1.63
CA THR A 307 -2.27 -6.75 0.32
C THR A 307 -3.78 -6.92 0.33
N ALA A 308 -4.37 -7.35 1.46
CA ALA A 308 -5.83 -7.41 1.60
C ALA A 308 -6.47 -6.02 1.48
N VAL A 309 -5.87 -4.99 2.10
CA VAL A 309 -6.33 -3.60 1.99
C VAL A 309 -6.21 -3.10 0.56
N LEU A 310 -5.08 -3.35 -0.12
CA LEU A 310 -4.92 -2.98 -1.52
C LEU A 310 -5.94 -3.68 -2.43
N ALA A 311 -6.25 -4.95 -2.17
CA ALA A 311 -7.25 -5.69 -2.91
C ALA A 311 -8.68 -5.13 -2.71
N LEU A 312 -9.00 -4.65 -1.51
CA LEU A 312 -10.26 -3.94 -1.23
C LEU A 312 -10.34 -2.62 -2.00
N ILE A 313 -9.28 -1.80 -1.95
CA ILE A 313 -9.20 -0.52 -2.67
C ILE A 313 -9.34 -0.75 -4.17
N TYR A 314 -8.61 -1.72 -4.72
CA TYR A 314 -8.72 -2.15 -6.11
C TYR A 314 -10.17 -2.49 -6.47
N THR A 315 -10.84 -3.30 -5.63
CA THR A 315 -12.21 -3.71 -5.92
C THR A 315 -13.16 -2.52 -5.93
N LEU A 316 -13.11 -1.65 -4.91
CA LEU A 316 -13.94 -0.46 -4.86
C LEU A 316 -13.70 0.44 -6.08
N ALA A 317 -12.45 0.68 -6.44
CA ALA A 317 -12.06 1.51 -7.58
C ALA A 317 -12.57 0.94 -8.92
N ASN A 318 -12.50 -0.39 -9.11
CA ASN A 318 -13.01 -1.04 -10.32
C ASN A 318 -14.53 -0.86 -10.50
N TYR A 319 -15.30 -0.86 -9.40
CA TYR A 319 -16.75 -0.68 -9.43
C TYR A 319 -17.22 0.77 -9.56
N VAL A 320 -16.34 1.76 -9.43
CA VAL A 320 -16.68 3.18 -9.68
C VAL A 320 -17.17 3.38 -11.12
N GLY A 321 -16.56 2.69 -12.09
CA GLY A 321 -16.97 2.79 -13.50
C GLY A 321 -18.42 2.37 -13.74
N PRO A 322 -18.78 1.10 -13.47
CA PRO A 322 -20.15 0.62 -13.57
C PRO A 322 -21.16 1.46 -12.78
N TYR A 323 -20.78 1.94 -11.58
CA TYR A 323 -21.65 2.79 -10.77
C TYR A 323 -21.96 4.14 -11.44
N LEU A 324 -20.97 4.76 -12.10
CA LEU A 324 -21.14 6.06 -12.75
C LEU A 324 -21.92 5.98 -14.07
N ILE A 325 -22.16 4.79 -14.65
CA ILE A 325 -22.80 4.64 -15.97
C ILE A 325 -24.16 5.32 -16.05
N ASP A 326 -25.04 5.09 -15.08
CA ASP A 326 -26.38 5.72 -15.07
C ASP A 326 -26.28 7.25 -15.10
N SER A 327 -25.34 7.79 -14.32
CA SER A 327 -25.13 9.22 -14.25
C SER A 327 -24.48 9.78 -15.54
N PHE A 328 -23.58 9.03 -16.19
CA PHE A 328 -23.04 9.38 -17.52
C PHE A 328 -24.13 9.43 -18.57
N VAL A 329 -25.03 8.43 -18.60
CA VAL A 329 -26.13 8.36 -19.57
C VAL A 329 -27.08 9.54 -19.38
N LYS A 330 -27.47 9.86 -18.14
CA LYS A 330 -28.31 11.03 -17.83
C LYS A 330 -27.68 12.35 -18.27
N TYR A 331 -26.38 12.52 -18.01
CA TYR A 331 -25.64 13.71 -18.44
C TYR A 331 -25.62 13.86 -19.97
N LEU A 332 -25.40 12.77 -20.71
CA LEU A 332 -25.42 12.76 -22.17
C LEU A 332 -26.81 13.00 -22.76
N ASN A 333 -27.86 12.57 -22.05
CA ASN A 333 -29.26 12.82 -22.44
C ASN A 333 -29.74 14.25 -22.17
N GLY A 334 -28.87 15.13 -21.66
CA GLY A 334 -29.17 16.55 -21.47
C GLY A 334 -29.63 16.94 -20.06
N GLU A 335 -29.65 16.00 -19.10
CA GLU A 335 -29.95 16.29 -17.68
C GLU A 335 -28.72 16.90 -16.98
N GLN A 336 -28.42 18.16 -17.32
CA GLN A 336 -27.30 18.91 -16.76
C GLN A 336 -27.77 19.77 -15.58
N GLU A 337 -27.62 19.26 -14.37
CA GLU A 337 -27.91 20.02 -13.16
C GLU A 337 -26.92 21.19 -12.94
N PHE A 338 -25.66 21.00 -13.34
CA PHE A 338 -24.60 22.01 -13.19
C PHE A 338 -23.60 21.96 -14.36
N LYS A 339 -23.08 23.12 -14.77
CA LYS A 339 -22.17 23.29 -15.92
C LYS A 339 -20.86 22.48 -15.83
N HIS A 340 -20.43 22.11 -14.62
CA HIS A 340 -19.17 21.39 -14.38
C HIS A 340 -19.33 19.90 -14.05
N LYS A 341 -20.57 19.36 -14.04
CA LYS A 341 -20.87 17.97 -13.65
C LYS A 341 -20.09 16.95 -14.49
N GLY A 342 -19.97 17.17 -15.80
CA GLY A 342 -19.21 16.30 -16.71
C GLY A 342 -17.71 16.23 -16.38
N TYR A 343 -17.09 17.38 -16.06
CA TYR A 343 -15.67 17.41 -15.68
C TYR A 343 -15.40 16.64 -14.38
N VAL A 344 -16.30 16.76 -13.40
CA VAL A 344 -16.22 16.02 -12.14
C VAL A 344 -16.34 14.51 -12.40
N MET A 345 -17.29 14.08 -13.24
CA MET A 345 -17.46 12.66 -13.56
C MET A 345 -16.25 12.05 -14.26
N VAL A 346 -15.71 12.72 -15.28
CA VAL A 346 -14.53 12.24 -16.00
C VAL A 346 -13.31 12.23 -15.09
N SER A 347 -13.12 13.26 -14.26
CA SER A 347 -12.01 13.33 -13.31
C SER A 347 -12.10 12.22 -12.26
N THR A 348 -13.29 11.96 -11.71
CA THR A 348 -13.53 10.87 -10.75
C THR A 348 -13.28 9.51 -11.39
N PHE A 349 -13.76 9.28 -12.62
CA PHE A 349 -13.53 8.03 -13.34
C PHE A 349 -12.03 7.81 -13.61
N PHE A 350 -11.33 8.85 -14.07
CA PHE A 350 -9.89 8.80 -14.32
C PHE A 350 -9.09 8.52 -13.03
N ALA A 351 -9.40 9.22 -11.94
CA ALA A 351 -8.78 9.00 -10.64
C ALA A 351 -9.02 7.57 -10.13
N ALA A 352 -10.25 7.06 -10.28
CA ALA A 352 -10.57 5.68 -9.92
C ALA A 352 -9.76 4.67 -10.74
N LYS A 353 -9.61 4.89 -12.06
CA LYS A 353 -8.79 4.02 -12.93
C LYS A 353 -7.30 4.05 -12.60
N LEU A 354 -6.75 5.21 -12.19
CA LEU A 354 -5.39 5.29 -11.68
C LEU A 354 -5.22 4.49 -10.38
N VAL A 355 -6.13 4.68 -9.41
CA VAL A 355 -6.10 3.96 -8.14
C VAL A 355 -6.25 2.45 -8.34
N GLU A 356 -7.16 2.03 -9.24
CA GLU A 356 -7.34 0.63 -9.62
C GLU A 356 -6.04 0.02 -10.14
N SER A 357 -5.41 0.67 -11.12
CA SER A 357 -4.17 0.19 -11.76
C SER A 357 -3.01 0.08 -10.76
N LEU A 358 -2.80 1.11 -9.94
CA LEU A 358 -1.74 1.12 -8.94
C LEU A 358 -1.98 0.05 -7.85
N SER A 359 -3.21 -0.04 -7.35
CA SER A 359 -3.55 -0.99 -6.28
C SER A 359 -3.42 -2.44 -6.76
N PHE A 360 -3.88 -2.73 -7.98
CA PHE A 360 -3.75 -4.05 -8.59
C PHE A 360 -2.29 -4.48 -8.73
N THR A 361 -1.46 -3.61 -9.30
CA THR A 361 -0.05 -3.91 -9.55
C THR A 361 0.72 -4.10 -8.23
N GLN A 362 0.48 -3.22 -7.24
CA GLN A 362 1.14 -3.32 -5.93
C GLN A 362 0.68 -4.54 -5.13
N TRP A 363 -0.62 -4.85 -5.15
CA TRP A 363 -1.15 -6.05 -4.53
C TRP A 363 -0.47 -7.30 -5.10
N ILE A 364 -0.47 -7.44 -6.42
CA ILE A 364 0.13 -8.58 -7.11
C ILE A 364 1.60 -8.75 -6.76
N PHE A 365 2.38 -7.68 -6.87
CA PHE A 365 3.82 -7.73 -6.63
C PHE A 365 4.14 -8.14 -5.18
N ARG A 366 3.53 -7.48 -4.20
CA ARG A 366 3.75 -7.76 -2.77
C ARG A 366 3.39 -9.19 -2.41
N LEU A 367 2.30 -9.70 -2.97
CA LEU A 367 1.83 -11.06 -2.70
C LEU A 367 2.73 -12.12 -3.32
N GLN A 368 3.31 -11.86 -4.50
CA GLN A 368 4.35 -12.73 -5.08
C GLN A 368 5.61 -12.76 -4.20
N VAL A 369 6.09 -11.60 -3.74
CA VAL A 369 7.24 -11.52 -2.84
C VAL A 369 6.99 -12.31 -1.56
N ALA A 370 5.80 -12.17 -0.95
CA ALA A 370 5.41 -12.95 0.21
C ALA A 370 5.40 -14.48 -0.07
N GLY A 371 4.89 -14.90 -1.23
CA GLY A 371 4.89 -16.31 -1.64
C GLY A 371 6.30 -16.88 -1.84
N ILE A 372 7.20 -16.11 -2.45
CA ILE A 372 8.61 -16.49 -2.60
C ILE A 372 9.27 -16.63 -1.22
N LYS A 373 9.02 -15.71 -0.29
CA LYS A 373 9.52 -15.81 1.10
C LYS A 373 9.03 -17.08 1.79
N MET A 374 7.73 -17.39 1.68
CA MET A 374 7.16 -18.62 2.25
C MET A 374 7.83 -19.88 1.68
N ARG A 375 7.97 -19.95 0.35
CA ARG A 375 8.68 -21.06 -0.32
C ARG A 375 10.11 -21.19 0.21
N SER A 376 10.87 -20.11 0.25
CA SER A 376 12.29 -20.13 0.64
C SER A 376 12.48 -20.59 2.09
N VAL A 377 11.61 -20.14 3.00
CA VAL A 377 11.61 -20.58 4.40
C VAL A 377 11.25 -22.07 4.54
N LEU A 378 10.28 -22.56 3.75
CA LEU A 378 9.92 -23.98 3.74
C LEU A 378 11.09 -24.85 3.24
N VAL A 379 11.74 -24.46 2.15
CA VAL A 379 12.91 -25.18 1.62
C VAL A 379 14.02 -25.24 2.69
N ALA A 380 14.31 -24.11 3.34
CA ALA A 380 15.31 -24.06 4.41
C ALA A 380 14.93 -24.94 5.61
N MET A 381 13.65 -25.00 5.97
CA MET A 381 13.17 -25.87 7.05
C MET A 381 13.32 -27.35 6.72
N VAL A 382 12.89 -27.77 5.52
CA VAL A 382 13.05 -29.16 5.09
C VAL A 382 14.53 -29.51 5.04
N TYR A 383 15.38 -28.62 4.51
CA TYR A 383 16.82 -28.85 4.42
C TYR A 383 17.47 -29.02 5.81
N ASN A 384 17.18 -28.11 6.74
CA ASN A 384 17.67 -28.21 8.12
C ASN A 384 17.16 -29.48 8.81
N LYS A 385 15.90 -29.86 8.57
CA LYS A 385 15.36 -31.11 9.11
C LYS A 385 16.10 -32.32 8.56
N CYS A 386 16.43 -32.33 7.27
CA CYS A 386 17.19 -33.43 6.65
C CYS A 386 18.59 -33.62 7.26
N LEU A 387 19.24 -32.53 7.69
CA LEU A 387 20.54 -32.58 8.35
C LEU A 387 20.48 -33.09 9.80
N THR A 388 19.31 -33.06 10.42
CA THR A 388 19.09 -33.41 11.84
C THR A 388 18.32 -34.73 12.04
N LEU A 389 17.96 -35.41 10.94
CA LEU A 389 17.26 -36.71 10.99
C LEU A 389 18.20 -37.83 11.47
N SER A 390 17.69 -38.67 12.36
CA SER A 390 18.32 -39.95 12.71
C SER A 390 18.46 -40.87 11.48
N CYS A 391 19.44 -41.78 11.48
CA CYS A 391 19.63 -42.75 10.39
C CYS A 391 18.36 -43.59 10.12
N GLN A 392 17.62 -43.98 11.18
CA GLN A 392 16.38 -44.75 11.06
C GLN A 392 15.27 -43.93 10.36
N ALA A 393 15.07 -42.67 10.75
CA ALA A 393 14.10 -41.79 10.10
C ALA A 393 14.53 -41.38 8.68
N LYS A 394 15.83 -41.40 8.37
CA LYS A 394 16.33 -41.15 7.00
C LYS A 394 16.00 -42.29 6.05
N GLN A 395 15.82 -43.51 6.54
CA GLN A 395 15.40 -44.67 5.73
C GLN A 395 13.90 -44.66 5.40
N SER A 396 13.08 -43.90 6.13
CA SER A 396 11.63 -43.83 5.88
C SER A 396 11.25 -42.97 4.67
N HIS A 397 12.17 -42.14 4.19
CA HIS A 397 11.96 -41.27 3.02
C HIS A 397 13.12 -41.40 2.04
N THR A 398 12.81 -41.59 0.77
CA THR A 398 13.84 -41.61 -0.28
C THR A 398 14.39 -40.21 -0.53
N SER A 399 15.63 -40.11 -1.00
CA SER A 399 16.22 -38.82 -1.40
C SER A 399 15.37 -38.11 -2.47
N GLY A 400 14.69 -38.86 -3.34
CA GLY A 400 13.78 -38.31 -4.35
C GLY A 400 12.54 -37.65 -3.76
N GLU A 401 11.92 -38.26 -2.73
CA GLU A 401 10.77 -37.67 -2.03
C GLU A 401 11.12 -36.37 -1.33
N VAL A 402 12.30 -36.31 -0.68
CA VAL A 402 12.79 -35.09 -0.03
C VAL A 402 13.02 -33.96 -1.04
N ILE A 403 13.61 -34.28 -2.20
CA ILE A 403 13.78 -33.31 -3.29
C ILE A 403 12.42 -32.82 -3.78
N ASN A 404 11.43 -33.71 -3.89
CA ASN A 404 10.06 -33.33 -4.27
C ASN A 404 9.43 -32.36 -3.26
N PHE A 405 9.62 -32.57 -1.95
CA PHE A 405 9.14 -31.64 -0.92
C PHE A 405 9.72 -30.22 -1.11
N MET A 406 11.03 -30.12 -1.40
CA MET A 406 11.71 -28.83 -1.58
C MET A 406 11.39 -28.16 -2.92
N THR A 407 11.22 -28.93 -3.99
CA THR A 407 11.13 -28.38 -5.36
C THR A 407 9.69 -28.20 -5.83
N ILE A 408 8.80 -29.12 -5.52
CA ILE A 408 7.42 -29.13 -6.01
C ILE A 408 6.46 -28.64 -4.92
N ASP A 409 6.52 -29.22 -3.73
CA ASP A 409 5.51 -28.92 -2.71
C ASP A 409 5.70 -27.52 -2.12
N ALA A 410 6.93 -27.13 -1.77
CA ALA A 410 7.23 -25.77 -1.32
C ALA A 410 6.91 -24.72 -2.40
N GLN A 411 7.13 -25.02 -3.68
CA GLN A 411 6.75 -24.15 -4.79
C GLN A 411 5.24 -23.97 -4.85
N ARG A 412 4.47 -25.06 -4.76
CA ARG A 412 3.00 -25.01 -4.80
C ARG A 412 2.43 -24.18 -3.64
N VAL A 413 3.05 -24.23 -2.45
CA VAL A 413 2.65 -23.37 -1.31
C VAL A 413 2.97 -21.90 -1.59
N GLY A 414 4.13 -21.60 -2.18
CA GLY A 414 4.47 -20.24 -2.62
C GLY A 414 3.45 -19.71 -3.63
N ASP A 415 3.15 -20.49 -4.66
CA ASP A 415 2.22 -20.16 -5.75
C ASP A 415 0.77 -19.99 -5.27
N PHE A 416 0.38 -20.66 -4.17
CA PHE A 416 -0.93 -20.44 -3.54
C PHE A 416 -1.13 -18.98 -3.11
N SER A 417 -0.05 -18.30 -2.70
CA SER A 417 -0.11 -16.91 -2.25
C SER A 417 -0.78 -16.02 -3.29
N TRP A 418 -0.51 -16.23 -4.59
CA TRP A 418 -1.12 -15.46 -5.68
C TRP A 418 -2.66 -15.48 -5.65
N ARG A 419 -3.27 -16.62 -5.34
CA ARG A 419 -4.73 -16.84 -5.37
C ARG A 419 -5.39 -16.68 -4.01
N MET A 420 -4.63 -16.27 -2.99
CA MET A 420 -5.08 -16.27 -1.62
C MET A 420 -6.27 -15.33 -1.40
N HIS A 421 -6.32 -14.18 -2.10
CA HIS A 421 -7.43 -13.24 -1.95
C HIS A 421 -8.63 -13.50 -2.87
N ASP A 422 -8.47 -14.32 -3.92
CA ASP A 422 -9.53 -14.55 -4.91
C ASP A 422 -10.82 -15.09 -4.26
N SER A 423 -10.69 -16.00 -3.29
CA SER A 423 -11.85 -16.68 -2.70
C SER A 423 -12.84 -15.75 -2.01
N TRP A 424 -12.36 -14.75 -1.26
CA TRP A 424 -13.22 -13.81 -0.55
C TRP A 424 -13.56 -12.58 -1.41
N LEU A 425 -12.64 -12.18 -2.31
CA LEU A 425 -12.91 -11.10 -3.25
C LEU A 425 -14.04 -11.43 -4.20
N VAL A 426 -14.14 -12.66 -4.70
CA VAL A 426 -15.25 -13.06 -5.59
C VAL A 426 -16.61 -12.84 -4.91
N LEU A 427 -16.75 -13.20 -3.63
CA LEU A 427 -17.99 -12.98 -2.88
C LEU A 427 -18.33 -11.49 -2.77
N LEU A 428 -17.32 -10.67 -2.47
CA LEU A 428 -17.45 -9.22 -2.37
C LEU A 428 -17.80 -8.60 -3.73
N GLN A 429 -17.12 -8.99 -4.81
CA GLN A 429 -17.37 -8.52 -6.18
C GLN A 429 -18.78 -8.87 -6.64
N VAL A 430 -19.22 -10.12 -6.47
CA VAL A 430 -20.58 -10.54 -6.81
C VAL A 430 -21.62 -9.73 -6.01
N SER A 431 -21.36 -9.48 -4.73
CA SER A 431 -22.25 -8.68 -3.88
C SER A 431 -22.35 -7.23 -4.37
N LEU A 432 -21.22 -6.57 -4.66
CA LEU A 432 -21.20 -5.20 -5.20
C LEU A 432 -21.87 -5.11 -6.57
N ALA A 433 -21.58 -6.06 -7.47
CA ALA A 433 -22.22 -6.15 -8.77
C ALA A 433 -23.74 -6.27 -8.64
N MET A 434 -24.22 -7.14 -7.74
CA MET A 434 -25.65 -7.30 -7.47
C MET A 434 -26.29 -6.04 -6.90
N LEU A 435 -25.62 -5.34 -5.97
CA LEU A 435 -26.13 -4.08 -5.42
C LEU A 435 -26.29 -3.00 -6.49
N ILE A 436 -25.29 -2.83 -7.35
CA ILE A 436 -25.33 -1.85 -8.43
C ILE A 436 -26.40 -2.23 -9.46
N LEU A 437 -26.44 -3.50 -9.87
CA LEU A 437 -27.41 -3.98 -10.84
C LEU A 437 -28.86 -3.87 -10.33
N HIS A 438 -29.08 -4.16 -9.06
CA HIS A 438 -30.39 -4.01 -8.43
C HIS A 438 -30.83 -2.54 -8.36
N LYS A 439 -29.89 -1.61 -8.12
CA LYS A 439 -30.16 -0.16 -8.16
C LYS A 439 -30.56 0.31 -9.56
N SER A 440 -29.94 -0.22 -10.61
CA SER A 440 -30.24 0.20 -12.00
C SER A 440 -31.45 -0.50 -12.63
N LEU A 441 -31.68 -1.78 -12.33
CA LEU A 441 -32.68 -2.62 -13.02
C LEU A 441 -33.80 -3.16 -12.10
N GLY A 442 -33.74 -2.90 -10.79
CA GLY A 442 -34.72 -3.41 -9.83
C GLY A 442 -34.76 -4.95 -9.80
N LEU A 443 -35.97 -5.53 -9.79
CA LEU A 443 -36.18 -6.98 -9.69
C LEU A 443 -35.62 -7.79 -10.88
N ALA A 444 -35.44 -7.16 -12.05
CA ALA A 444 -34.85 -7.83 -13.21
C ALA A 444 -33.41 -8.32 -12.96
N SER A 445 -32.68 -7.67 -12.05
CA SER A 445 -31.34 -8.10 -11.61
C SER A 445 -31.30 -9.54 -11.08
N ILE A 446 -32.36 -9.98 -10.38
CA ILE A 446 -32.45 -11.33 -9.80
C ILE A 446 -32.60 -12.37 -10.91
N ALA A 447 -33.38 -12.05 -11.96
CA ALA A 447 -33.55 -12.92 -13.12
C ALA A 447 -32.24 -13.04 -13.92
N THR A 448 -31.49 -11.94 -14.09
CA THR A 448 -30.16 -11.99 -14.73
C THR A 448 -29.19 -12.83 -13.92
N PHE A 449 -29.16 -12.67 -12.59
CA PHE A 449 -28.30 -13.45 -11.71
C PHE A 449 -28.62 -14.95 -11.75
N SER A 450 -29.90 -15.32 -11.70
CA SER A 450 -30.31 -16.73 -11.79
C SER A 450 -29.92 -17.36 -13.14
N ALA A 451 -30.06 -16.61 -14.23
CA ALA A 451 -29.60 -17.04 -15.54
C ALA A 451 -28.06 -17.25 -15.58
N THR A 452 -27.28 -16.35 -15.00
CA THR A 452 -25.81 -16.51 -14.89
C THR A 452 -25.44 -17.76 -14.08
N VAL A 453 -26.12 -18.00 -12.95
CA VAL A 453 -25.90 -19.21 -12.14
C VAL A 453 -26.22 -20.48 -12.94
N LEU A 454 -27.32 -20.49 -13.70
CA LEU A 454 -27.68 -21.63 -14.54
C LEU A 454 -26.61 -21.91 -15.61
N VAL A 455 -26.11 -20.86 -16.27
CA VAL A 455 -25.01 -20.98 -17.25
C VAL A 455 -23.74 -21.53 -16.59
N MET A 456 -23.40 -21.06 -15.38
CA MET A 456 -22.26 -21.61 -14.63
C MET A 456 -22.44 -23.11 -14.29
N LEU A 457 -23.64 -23.54 -13.93
CA LEU A 457 -23.94 -24.95 -13.67
C LEU A 457 -23.79 -25.82 -14.93
N VAL A 458 -24.19 -25.31 -16.09
CA VAL A 458 -24.01 -25.99 -17.38
C VAL A 458 -22.53 -26.08 -17.77
N ASN A 459 -21.70 -25.11 -17.38
CA ASN A 459 -20.24 -25.15 -17.63
C ASN A 459 -19.51 -26.19 -16.77
N PHE A 460 -20.06 -26.60 -15.62
CA PHE A 460 -19.43 -27.57 -14.73
C PHE A 460 -19.14 -28.96 -15.35
N PRO A 461 -20.10 -29.65 -16.02
CA PRO A 461 -19.82 -30.92 -16.68
C PRO A 461 -18.78 -30.78 -17.80
N LEU A 462 -18.78 -29.66 -18.53
CA LEU A 462 -17.79 -29.38 -19.57
C LEU A 462 -16.37 -29.27 -18.97
N GLY A 463 -16.23 -28.57 -17.84
CA GLY A 463 -14.99 -28.51 -17.08
C GLY A 463 -14.53 -29.89 -16.60
N ARG A 464 -15.44 -30.74 -16.09
CA ARG A 464 -15.10 -32.12 -15.71
C ARG A 464 -14.62 -32.95 -16.90
N LEU A 465 -15.22 -32.77 -18.07
CA LEU A 465 -14.80 -33.46 -19.28
C LEU A 465 -13.40 -33.01 -19.72
N GLN A 466 -13.11 -31.71 -19.67
CA GLN A 466 -11.78 -31.16 -19.94
C GLN A 466 -10.71 -31.75 -19.00
N VAL A 467 -10.99 -31.86 -17.70
CA VAL A 467 -10.08 -32.49 -16.72
C VAL A 467 -9.82 -33.95 -17.07
N LYS A 468 -10.85 -34.71 -17.47
CA LYS A 468 -10.68 -36.11 -17.91
C LYS A 468 -9.79 -36.24 -19.14
N PHE A 469 -9.95 -35.35 -20.13
CA PHE A 469 -9.08 -35.33 -21.31
C PHE A 469 -7.64 -34.94 -20.97
N GLN A 470 -7.45 -33.96 -20.09
CA GLN A 470 -6.13 -33.57 -19.59
C GLN A 470 -5.43 -34.71 -18.85
N ASP A 471 -6.15 -35.49 -18.03
CA ASP A 471 -5.60 -36.67 -17.34
C ASP A 471 -5.12 -37.75 -18.34
N LYS A 472 -5.96 -38.07 -19.34
CA LYS A 472 -5.56 -39.01 -20.41
C LYS A 472 -4.34 -38.51 -21.19
N LEU A 473 -4.30 -37.22 -21.52
CA LEU A 473 -3.18 -36.59 -22.21
C LEU A 473 -1.90 -36.67 -21.37
N MET A 474 -1.97 -36.37 -20.07
CA MET A 474 -0.80 -36.45 -19.18
C MET A 474 -0.30 -37.88 -19.01
N LYS A 475 -1.18 -38.87 -18.95
CA LYS A 475 -0.79 -40.30 -18.96
C LYS A 475 -0.03 -40.68 -20.24
N SER A 476 -0.52 -40.26 -21.40
CA SER A 476 0.16 -40.51 -22.68
C SER A 476 1.51 -39.78 -22.77
N LYS A 477 1.55 -38.50 -22.38
CA LYS A 477 2.77 -37.69 -22.31
C LYS A 477 3.81 -38.31 -21.38
N GLY A 478 3.37 -38.86 -20.24
CA GLY A 478 4.21 -39.59 -19.29
C GLY A 478 4.83 -40.85 -19.89
N LYS A 479 4.04 -41.68 -20.59
CA LYS A 479 4.55 -42.87 -21.30
C LYS A 479 5.62 -42.50 -22.33
N ARG A 480 5.36 -41.47 -23.15
CA ARG A 480 6.33 -40.98 -24.15
C ARG A 480 7.61 -40.46 -23.50
N MET A 481 7.50 -39.65 -22.44
CA MET A 481 8.66 -39.12 -21.72
C MET A 481 9.52 -40.25 -21.14
N LYS A 482 8.89 -41.27 -20.53
CA LYS A 482 9.59 -42.44 -20.00
C LYS A 482 10.34 -43.20 -21.10
N ALA A 483 9.67 -43.54 -22.20
CA ALA A 483 10.31 -44.23 -23.32
C ALA A 483 11.48 -43.41 -23.91
N THR A 484 11.28 -42.10 -24.10
CA THR A 484 12.33 -41.20 -24.62
C THR A 484 13.53 -41.14 -23.66
N SER A 485 13.29 -41.10 -22.35
CA SER A 485 14.35 -41.11 -21.33
C SER A 485 15.10 -42.44 -21.31
N GLU A 486 14.41 -43.57 -21.46
CA GLU A 486 15.04 -44.89 -21.56
C GLU A 486 15.89 -45.04 -22.83
N ILE A 487 15.43 -44.52 -23.97
CA ILE A 487 16.19 -44.46 -25.23
C ILE A 487 17.45 -43.61 -25.05
N LEU A 488 17.31 -42.38 -24.53
CA LEU A 488 18.46 -41.48 -24.33
C LEU A 488 19.49 -42.07 -23.36
N ARG A 489 19.04 -42.71 -22.27
CA ARG A 489 19.93 -43.34 -21.29
C ARG A 489 20.71 -44.51 -21.89
N ASN A 490 20.10 -45.25 -22.81
CA ASN A 490 20.70 -46.41 -23.46
C ASN A 490 21.19 -46.14 -24.90
N MET A 491 21.37 -44.87 -25.27
CA MET A 491 21.62 -44.44 -26.67
C MET A 491 22.78 -45.18 -27.34
N ARG A 492 23.85 -45.44 -26.58
CA ARG A 492 25.02 -46.18 -27.08
C ARG A 492 24.68 -47.60 -27.51
N ILE A 493 23.86 -48.31 -26.74
CA ILE A 493 23.45 -49.69 -27.04
C ILE A 493 22.57 -49.69 -28.28
N LEU A 494 21.60 -48.76 -28.34
CA LEU A 494 20.70 -48.61 -29.49
C LEU A 494 21.50 -48.39 -30.79
N LYS A 495 22.45 -47.43 -30.80
CA LYS A 495 23.30 -47.17 -31.96
C LYS A 495 24.21 -48.33 -32.36
N LEU A 496 24.73 -49.09 -31.39
CA LEU A 496 25.58 -50.25 -31.66
C LEU A 496 24.79 -51.42 -32.27
N GLN A 497 23.48 -51.50 -31.99
CA GLN A 497 22.59 -52.53 -32.52
C GLN A 497 21.83 -52.09 -33.78
N GLY A 498 21.92 -50.81 -34.17
CA GLY A 498 21.19 -50.24 -35.30
C GLY A 498 19.67 -50.21 -35.10
N TRP A 499 19.20 -50.17 -33.85
CA TRP A 499 17.76 -50.18 -33.50
C TRP A 499 17.07 -48.81 -33.62
N GLU A 500 17.80 -47.79 -34.08
CA GLU A 500 17.23 -46.50 -34.47
C GLU A 500 16.57 -46.49 -35.86
N MET A 501 16.86 -47.51 -36.70
CA MET A 501 16.25 -47.76 -38.01
C MET A 501 15.00 -48.63 -37.84
#